data_AF-A0AAU5M6F3-F1
#
_entry.id   AF-A0AAU5M6F3-F1
#
_cell.length_a   1.000
_cell.length_b   1.000
_cell.length_c   1.000
_cell.angle_alpha   90.00
_cell.angle_beta   90.00
_cell.angle_gamma   90.00
#
_symmetry.space_group_name_H-M   'P 1'
#
loop_
_entity.id
_entity.type
_entity.pdbx_description
1 polymer ?
#
loop_
_entity_poly.entity_id
_entity_poly.type
_entity_poly.pdbx_seq_one_letter_code
_entity_poly.pdbx_strand_id
1 'polypeptide(L)'
;MNLRLDPPTVPPLDPARRAQLRNRVMDKSRPTGHRPARRWIAPVVGVGAVAAVVAGTLVVTNRPSSDPGVAGVATAATPTAAGNRLGPVSDAEATAAFAKSCERRMHGEIKQPLTVVWARRVPGQTSKAEDILIIVKGSGASGIASCLAPSGSGGWQRDGSAWIKEPTPKQGLVGLIGGTSSTSAPKPESRIWMLYRARPEIARVESRYVSKGSVGPWQRGYVDSGYAYTDNRANADLSASSLRQEVRAYDAQGGLIPIERK
;
A
#
# COMPACT_ATOMS: atom_id res chain seq x y z
N MET A 1 8.21 -33.28 29.37
CA MET A 1 7.73 -32.38 30.44
C MET A 1 6.68 -31.46 29.81
N ASN A 2 5.41 -31.60 30.20
CA ASN A 2 4.30 -30.80 29.65
C ASN A 2 3.98 -29.65 30.61
N LEU A 3 4.29 -28.41 30.20
CA LEU A 3 3.85 -27.19 30.91
C LEU A 3 2.48 -26.78 30.36
N ARG A 4 1.40 -27.24 30.99
CA ARG A 4 0.08 -26.63 30.82
C ARG A 4 0.04 -25.35 31.65
N LEU A 5 0.15 -24.21 30.99
CA LEU A 5 -0.18 -22.90 31.55
C LEU A 5 -1.67 -22.65 31.27
N ASP A 6 -2.53 -23.18 32.13
CA ASP A 6 -3.92 -22.73 32.13
C ASP A 6 -3.95 -21.27 32.64
N PRO A 7 -4.54 -20.33 31.87
CA PRO A 7 -4.59 -18.94 32.28
C PRO A 7 -5.47 -18.79 33.54
N PRO A 8 -5.10 -17.90 34.47
CA PRO A 8 -5.86 -17.71 35.69
C PRO A 8 -7.28 -17.26 35.36
N THR A 9 -8.26 -17.91 35.99
CA THR A 9 -9.67 -17.58 35.81
C THR A 9 -9.95 -16.18 36.34
N VAL A 10 -10.20 -15.24 35.43
CA VAL A 10 -10.54 -13.86 35.81
C VAL A 10 -12.02 -13.80 36.18
N PRO A 11 -12.38 -13.32 37.39
CA PRO A 11 -13.77 -13.15 37.79
C PRO A 11 -14.52 -12.21 36.82
N PRO A 12 -15.78 -12.50 36.49
CA PRO A 12 -16.55 -11.62 35.62
C PRO A 12 -16.71 -10.25 36.29
N LEU A 13 -16.36 -9.19 35.54
CA LEU A 13 -16.63 -7.82 35.97
C LEU A 13 -18.13 -7.57 36.04
N ASP A 14 -18.55 -7.00 37.17
CA ASP A 14 -19.90 -6.45 37.38
C ASP A 14 -20.31 -5.52 36.23
N PRO A 15 -21.57 -5.61 35.72
CA PRO A 15 -22.04 -4.80 34.60
C PRO A 15 -21.84 -3.29 34.77
N ALA A 16 -22.03 -2.73 35.97
CA ALA A 16 -21.86 -1.30 36.20
C ALA A 16 -20.38 -0.89 36.06
N ARG A 17 -19.46 -1.71 36.59
CA ARG A 17 -18.02 -1.48 36.47
C ARG A 17 -17.52 -1.62 35.03
N ARG A 18 -18.10 -2.56 34.27
CA ARG A 18 -17.82 -2.72 32.83
C ARG A 18 -18.26 -1.50 32.02
N ALA A 19 -19.45 -0.96 32.29
CA ALA A 19 -19.96 0.25 31.63
C ALA A 19 -19.08 1.48 31.95
N GLN A 20 -18.65 1.62 33.20
CA GLN A 20 -17.79 2.73 33.63
C GLN A 20 -16.42 2.70 32.95
N LEU A 21 -15.81 1.51 32.83
CA LEU A 21 -14.54 1.34 32.11
C LEU A 21 -14.70 1.65 30.61
N ARG A 22 -15.79 1.20 29.99
CA ARG A 22 -16.09 1.49 28.58
C ARG A 22 -16.20 2.99 28.32
N ASN A 23 -16.95 3.72 29.14
CA ASN A 23 -17.10 5.17 28.99
C ASN A 23 -15.76 5.90 29.15
N ARG A 24 -14.94 5.49 30.12
CA ARG A 24 -13.62 6.08 30.35
C ARG A 24 -12.65 5.89 29.18
N VAL A 25 -12.72 4.75 28.51
CA VAL A 25 -11.92 4.48 27.30
C VAL A 25 -12.41 5.33 26.12
N MET A 26 -13.73 5.42 25.94
CA MET A 26 -14.31 6.22 24.85
C MET A 26 -14.04 7.72 25.03
N ASP A 27 -14.12 8.23 26.26
CA ASP A 27 -13.82 9.64 26.56
C ASP A 27 -12.36 10.00 26.32
N LYS A 28 -11.41 9.10 26.63
CA LYS A 28 -9.99 9.30 26.32
C LYS A 28 -9.68 9.28 24.82
N SER A 29 -10.52 8.61 24.02
CA SER A 29 -10.35 8.52 22.57
C SER A 29 -10.98 9.68 21.80
N ARG A 30 -11.69 10.60 22.46
CA ARG A 30 -12.35 11.73 21.80
C ARG A 30 -11.34 12.87 21.57
N PRO A 31 -11.06 13.27 20.31
CA PRO A 31 -10.15 14.37 20.04
C PRO A 31 -10.75 15.69 20.58
N THR A 32 -10.13 16.27 21.61
CA THR A 32 -10.41 17.64 22.02
C THR A 32 -9.79 18.61 21.03
N GLY A 33 -10.62 19.20 20.16
CA GLY A 33 -10.17 20.19 19.19
C GLY A 33 -11.33 20.91 18.50
N HIS A 34 -12.00 21.81 19.21
CA HIS A 34 -12.71 22.93 18.56
C HIS A 34 -11.72 24.09 18.40
N ARG A 35 -11.37 24.42 17.16
CA ARG A 35 -10.84 25.74 16.80
C ARG A 35 -11.61 26.30 15.60
N PRO A 36 -11.84 27.63 15.58
CA PRO A 36 -12.84 28.26 14.72
C PRO A 36 -12.41 28.32 13.25
N ALA A 37 -13.41 28.30 12.37
CA ALA A 37 -13.29 28.38 10.92
C ALA A 37 -12.64 29.69 10.46
N ARG A 38 -11.50 29.60 9.75
CA ARG A 38 -10.97 30.69 8.93
C ARG A 38 -11.41 30.48 7.48
N ARG A 39 -12.27 31.39 7.01
CA ARG A 39 -12.63 31.56 5.59
C ARG A 39 -11.37 31.91 4.80
N TRP A 40 -11.15 31.21 3.69
CA TRP A 40 -10.21 31.64 2.65
C TRP A 40 -10.98 31.92 1.36
N ILE A 41 -10.76 33.13 0.86
CA ILE A 41 -11.26 33.70 -0.39
C ILE A 41 -10.38 33.15 -1.53
N ALA A 42 -11.01 32.69 -2.61
CA ALA A 42 -10.32 32.22 -3.80
C ALA A 42 -9.87 33.40 -4.68
N PRO A 43 -8.67 33.37 -5.29
CA PRO A 43 -8.36 34.19 -6.44
C PRO A 43 -8.56 33.41 -7.75
N VAL A 44 -9.32 34.04 -8.65
CA VAL A 44 -9.46 33.72 -10.06
C VAL A 44 -8.30 34.37 -10.82
N VAL A 45 -7.50 33.59 -11.55
CA VAL A 45 -6.58 34.02 -12.62
C VAL A 45 -6.57 32.84 -13.60
N GLY A 46 -7.03 32.91 -14.85
CA GLY A 46 -6.62 33.83 -15.91
C GLY A 46 -5.74 33.03 -16.88
N VAL A 47 -6.34 32.30 -17.82
CA VAL A 47 -5.62 31.51 -18.83
C VAL A 47 -5.27 32.44 -20.01
N GLY A 48 -4.00 32.79 -20.11
CA GLY A 48 -3.38 33.39 -21.29
C GLY A 48 -2.52 32.35 -22.02
N ALA A 49 -2.58 32.37 -23.35
CA ALA A 49 -2.03 31.35 -24.24
C ALA A 49 -0.58 31.60 -24.71
N VAL A 50 -0.04 30.56 -25.36
CA VAL A 50 0.95 30.53 -26.47
C VAL A 50 2.38 30.00 -26.16
N ALA A 51 2.81 29.20 -27.14
CA ALA A 51 3.95 28.33 -27.37
C ALA A 51 5.37 28.82 -27.09
N ALA A 52 6.27 27.87 -26.80
CA ALA A 52 7.59 27.79 -27.43
C ALA A 52 8.17 26.37 -27.31
N VAL A 53 8.61 25.82 -28.45
CA VAL A 53 9.43 24.61 -28.57
C VAL A 53 10.87 24.99 -28.22
N VAL A 54 11.49 24.28 -27.28
CA VAL A 54 12.96 24.19 -27.19
C VAL A 54 13.34 22.74 -26.97
N ALA A 55 13.96 22.16 -27.99
CA ALA A 55 14.72 20.93 -27.90
C ALA A 55 15.96 21.18 -27.02
N GLY A 56 16.13 20.38 -25.98
CA GLY A 56 17.30 20.39 -25.13
C GLY A 56 17.49 19.02 -24.50
N THR A 57 18.37 18.22 -25.08
CA THR A 57 18.90 16.99 -24.47
C THR A 57 19.81 17.37 -23.31
N LEU A 58 19.30 17.33 -22.08
CA LEU A 58 20.14 17.33 -20.89
C LEU A 58 20.57 15.90 -20.59
N VAL A 59 21.73 15.51 -21.14
CA VAL A 59 22.52 14.41 -20.62
C VAL A 59 23.17 14.90 -19.33
N VAL A 60 22.66 14.48 -18.17
CA VAL A 60 23.40 14.64 -16.90
C VAL A 60 24.47 13.57 -16.87
N THR A 61 25.64 13.86 -17.45
CA THR A 61 26.86 13.11 -17.13
C THR A 61 27.36 13.60 -15.78
N ASN A 62 27.14 12.82 -14.73
CA ASN A 62 27.85 13.02 -13.46
C ASN A 62 29.35 12.76 -13.70
N ARG A 63 30.11 13.85 -13.81
CA ARG A 63 31.57 13.84 -13.80
C ARG A 63 32.03 13.66 -12.35
N PRO A 64 32.95 12.73 -12.04
CA PRO A 64 33.46 12.59 -10.70
C PRO A 64 34.43 13.75 -10.42
N SER A 65 34.15 14.53 -9.38
CA SER A 65 35.13 15.42 -8.77
C SER A 65 35.88 14.65 -7.71
N SER A 66 37.15 14.38 -7.99
CA SER A 66 38.17 14.00 -7.03
C SER A 66 38.44 15.16 -6.08
N ASP A 67 38.08 15.04 -4.80
CA ASP A 67 38.94 15.30 -3.62
C ASP A 67 38.17 15.12 -2.28
N PRO A 68 38.86 14.99 -1.13
CA PRO A 68 38.51 14.01 -0.12
C PRO A 68 37.70 14.54 1.07
N GLY A 69 36.87 13.67 1.63
CA GLY A 69 36.64 13.59 3.08
C GLY A 69 35.73 14.64 3.71
N VAL A 70 34.42 14.40 3.67
CA VAL A 70 33.52 14.64 4.83
C VAL A 70 32.39 13.61 4.75
N ALA A 71 32.16 12.87 5.85
CA ALA A 71 31.03 11.97 6.00
C ALA A 71 29.71 12.78 6.05
N GLY A 72 29.14 13.05 4.88
CA GLY A 72 27.84 13.71 4.73
C GLY A 72 26.71 12.67 4.73
N VAL A 73 25.83 12.77 5.72
CA VAL A 73 24.59 12.01 5.86
C VAL A 73 23.82 12.04 4.54
N ALA A 74 23.58 10.85 3.96
CA ALA A 74 22.68 10.70 2.82
C ALA A 74 21.26 11.08 3.28
N THR A 75 20.83 12.29 2.93
CA THR A 75 19.46 12.75 3.13
C THR A 75 18.53 11.84 2.33
N ALA A 76 17.88 10.91 3.02
CA ALA A 76 16.81 10.11 2.47
C ALA A 76 15.76 11.04 1.86
N ALA A 77 15.36 10.78 0.62
CA ALA A 77 14.24 11.47 0.00
C ALA A 77 13.01 11.30 0.90
N THR A 78 12.58 12.39 1.53
CA THR A 78 11.37 12.45 2.32
C THR A 78 10.21 11.97 1.46
N PRO A 79 9.44 10.95 1.87
CA PRO A 79 8.25 10.57 1.12
C PRO A 79 7.31 11.78 1.12
N THR A 80 6.99 12.28 -0.07
CA THR A 80 5.92 13.27 -0.26
C THR A 80 4.67 12.69 0.36
N ALA A 81 4.30 13.21 1.53
CA ALA A 81 3.15 12.78 2.28
C ALA A 81 1.88 13.05 1.46
N ALA A 82 1.41 12.03 0.73
CA ALA A 82 0.01 11.92 0.37
C ALA A 82 -0.76 11.77 1.70
N GLY A 83 -1.21 12.92 2.21
CA GLY A 83 -1.60 13.11 3.60
C GLY A 83 -2.83 12.31 4.03
N ASN A 84 -2.79 11.80 5.26
CA ASN A 84 -3.90 11.37 6.13
C ASN A 84 -5.05 10.50 5.57
N ARG A 85 -5.06 10.15 4.28
CA ARG A 85 -6.12 9.42 3.60
C ARG A 85 -5.72 8.00 3.21
N LEU A 86 -4.43 7.69 3.14
CA LEU A 86 -3.95 6.34 2.84
C LEU A 86 -4.11 5.43 4.07
N GLY A 87 -5.29 4.82 4.19
CA GLY A 87 -5.68 4.03 5.36
C GLY A 87 -6.63 2.88 5.03
N PRO A 88 -6.96 2.05 6.03
CA PRO A 88 -7.97 1.01 5.91
C PRO A 88 -9.31 1.58 5.42
N VAL A 89 -10.05 0.78 4.67
CA VAL A 89 -11.37 1.14 4.15
C VAL A 89 -12.42 0.24 4.79
N SER A 90 -13.58 0.80 5.13
CA SER A 90 -14.69 0.00 5.67
C SER A 90 -15.23 -1.00 4.64
N ASP A 91 -15.71 -2.15 5.10
CA ASP A 91 -16.26 -3.18 4.21
C ASP A 91 -17.42 -2.67 3.36
N ALA A 92 -18.25 -1.76 3.89
CA ALA A 92 -19.35 -1.14 3.16
C ALA A 92 -18.84 -0.28 1.99
N GLU A 93 -17.83 0.55 2.24
CA GLU A 93 -17.21 1.36 1.19
C GLU A 93 -16.49 0.47 0.15
N ALA A 94 -15.74 -0.53 0.60
CA ALA A 94 -15.02 -1.44 -0.27
C ALA A 94 -15.98 -2.24 -1.16
N THR A 95 -17.08 -2.73 -0.61
CA THR A 95 -18.12 -3.46 -1.36
C THR A 95 -18.77 -2.55 -2.41
N ALA A 96 -19.11 -1.31 -2.04
CA ALA A 96 -19.69 -0.34 -2.97
C ALA A 96 -18.71 0.02 -4.11
N ALA A 97 -17.42 0.22 -3.79
CA ALA A 97 -16.38 0.46 -4.78
C ALA A 97 -16.16 -0.75 -5.70
N PHE A 98 -16.20 -1.96 -5.15
CA PHE A 98 -16.09 -3.21 -5.91
C PHE A 98 -17.24 -3.37 -6.90
N ALA A 99 -18.49 -3.23 -6.44
CA ALA A 99 -19.68 -3.32 -7.30
C ALA A 99 -19.61 -2.29 -8.44
N LYS A 100 -19.20 -1.05 -8.13
CA LYS A 100 -19.12 0.04 -9.11
C LYS A 100 -18.03 -0.16 -10.17
N SER A 101 -16.83 -0.60 -9.77
CA SER A 101 -15.64 -0.53 -10.64
C SER A 101 -15.11 -1.89 -11.09
N CYS A 102 -15.48 -2.97 -10.40
CA CYS A 102 -14.78 -4.25 -10.50
C CYS A 102 -15.71 -5.41 -10.91
N GLU A 103 -16.94 -5.43 -10.37
CA GLU A 103 -17.89 -6.54 -10.58
C GLU A 103 -18.17 -6.79 -12.06
N ARG A 104 -18.31 -5.73 -12.86
CA ARG A 104 -18.57 -5.86 -14.30
C ARG A 104 -17.46 -6.57 -15.07
N ARG A 105 -16.21 -6.48 -14.60
CA ARG A 105 -15.06 -7.13 -15.22
C ARG A 105 -14.82 -8.55 -14.72
N MET A 106 -15.48 -8.94 -13.63
CA MET A 106 -15.32 -10.25 -12.96
C MET A 106 -16.62 -11.07 -12.98
N HIS A 107 -17.54 -10.75 -13.89
CA HIS A 107 -18.81 -11.45 -14.03
C HIS A 107 -18.61 -12.97 -14.21
N GLY A 108 -19.24 -13.77 -13.35
CA GLY A 108 -19.29 -15.22 -13.44
C GLY A 108 -18.19 -15.98 -12.67
N GLU A 109 -17.16 -15.29 -12.19
CA GLU A 109 -16.00 -15.93 -11.55
C GLU A 109 -16.13 -16.07 -10.02
N ILE A 110 -16.85 -15.14 -9.38
CA ILE A 110 -17.09 -15.16 -7.93
C ILE A 110 -18.57 -15.26 -7.61
N LYS A 111 -18.91 -16.24 -6.78
CA LYS A 111 -20.27 -16.44 -6.27
C LYS A 111 -20.56 -15.53 -5.07
N GLN A 112 -21.74 -14.93 -5.08
CA GLN A 112 -22.26 -14.13 -3.97
C GLN A 112 -22.75 -15.02 -2.80
N PRO A 113 -22.81 -14.51 -1.55
CA PRO A 113 -22.31 -13.19 -1.12
C PRO A 113 -20.79 -13.02 -1.17
N LEU A 114 -20.36 -11.81 -1.51
CA LEU A 114 -18.97 -11.37 -1.38
C LEU A 114 -18.64 -11.01 0.08
N THR A 115 -17.47 -11.42 0.54
CA THR A 115 -16.86 -11.02 1.82
C THR A 115 -15.60 -10.22 1.52
N VAL A 116 -15.50 -9.02 2.07
CA VAL A 116 -14.26 -8.22 2.02
C VAL A 116 -13.23 -8.88 2.94
N VAL A 117 -12.10 -9.28 2.37
CA VAL A 117 -10.99 -9.88 3.12
C VAL A 117 -10.04 -8.79 3.60
N TRP A 118 -9.82 -7.77 2.78
CA TRP A 118 -8.97 -6.63 3.07
C TRP A 118 -9.28 -5.50 2.11
N ALA A 119 -9.25 -4.26 2.59
CA ALA A 119 -9.37 -3.10 1.72
C ALA A 119 -8.58 -1.91 2.27
N ARG A 120 -7.88 -1.20 1.39
CA ARG A 120 -7.09 -0.03 1.76
C ARG A 120 -7.04 1.00 0.64
N ARG A 121 -7.02 2.28 1.01
CA ARG A 121 -6.59 3.37 0.13
C ARG A 121 -5.09 3.29 -0.12
N VAL A 122 -4.72 3.22 -1.39
CA VAL A 122 -3.35 3.19 -1.88
C VAL A 122 -3.13 4.35 -2.85
N PRO A 123 -1.86 4.77 -3.10
CA PRO A 123 -1.58 5.73 -4.16
C PRO A 123 -2.26 5.30 -5.46
N GLY A 124 -2.92 6.22 -6.15
CA GLY A 124 -3.70 5.94 -7.36
C GLY A 124 -2.84 5.89 -8.61
N GLN A 125 -3.44 6.01 -9.80
CA GLN A 125 -2.65 6.11 -11.02
C GLN A 125 -1.72 7.33 -11.00
N THR A 126 -2.24 8.54 -10.82
CA THR A 126 -1.40 9.75 -10.69
C THR A 126 -0.92 9.96 -9.25
N SER A 127 0.10 10.81 -9.06
CA SER A 127 0.61 11.18 -7.73
C SER A 127 -0.42 11.89 -6.84
N LYS A 128 -1.50 12.40 -7.43
CA LYS A 128 -2.61 13.08 -6.75
C LYS A 128 -3.85 12.20 -6.60
N ALA A 129 -3.89 11.06 -7.29
CA ALA A 129 -5.01 10.14 -7.22
C ALA A 129 -4.83 9.14 -6.09
N GLU A 130 -5.94 8.57 -5.63
CA GLU A 130 -6.00 7.46 -4.69
C GLU A 130 -6.82 6.35 -5.34
N ASP A 131 -6.36 5.11 -5.20
CA ASP A 131 -7.14 3.93 -5.52
C ASP A 131 -7.54 3.22 -4.21
N ILE A 132 -8.60 2.42 -4.25
CA ILE A 132 -8.90 1.43 -3.21
C ILE A 132 -8.47 0.08 -3.74
N LEU A 133 -7.46 -0.53 -3.10
CA LEU A 133 -7.13 -1.94 -3.35
C LEU A 133 -8.02 -2.79 -2.46
N ILE A 134 -8.81 -3.66 -3.09
CA ILE A 134 -9.86 -4.45 -2.48
C ILE A 134 -9.54 -5.92 -2.73
N ILE A 135 -9.62 -6.75 -1.70
CA ILE A 135 -9.59 -8.21 -1.79
C ILE A 135 -10.96 -8.73 -1.34
N VAL A 136 -11.62 -9.51 -2.19
CA VAL A 136 -12.91 -10.15 -1.85
C VAL A 136 -12.86 -11.65 -2.08
N LYS A 137 -13.67 -12.36 -1.31
CA LYS A 137 -13.91 -13.81 -1.42
C LYS A 137 -15.41 -14.06 -1.61
N GLY A 138 -15.77 -14.98 -2.49
CA GLY A 138 -17.17 -15.43 -2.64
C GLY A 138 -17.55 -16.54 -1.68
N SER A 139 -18.84 -16.64 -1.34
CA SER A 139 -19.37 -17.79 -0.60
C SER A 139 -19.47 -19.01 -1.52
N GLY A 140 -18.83 -20.13 -1.16
CA GLY A 140 -18.97 -21.40 -1.92
C GLY A 140 -17.73 -21.89 -2.66
N ALA A 141 -16.53 -21.58 -2.16
CA ALA A 141 -15.26 -22.23 -2.49
C ALA A 141 -14.61 -21.96 -3.86
N SER A 142 -15.00 -20.96 -4.63
CA SER A 142 -14.24 -20.60 -5.84
C SER A 142 -13.67 -19.19 -5.79
N GLY A 143 -12.44 -19.14 -5.31
CA GLY A 143 -11.48 -18.10 -5.61
C GLY A 143 -11.54 -16.81 -4.80
N ILE A 144 -10.56 -15.97 -5.07
CA ILE A 144 -10.40 -14.64 -4.50
C ILE A 144 -10.27 -13.66 -5.66
N ALA A 145 -10.86 -12.48 -5.53
CA ALA A 145 -10.55 -11.36 -6.43
C ALA A 145 -9.75 -10.32 -5.70
N SER A 146 -8.91 -9.65 -6.48
CA SER A 146 -8.34 -8.37 -6.12
C SER A 146 -8.69 -7.34 -7.17
N CYS A 147 -8.93 -6.11 -6.74
CA CYS A 147 -9.25 -5.01 -7.63
C CYS A 147 -8.74 -3.67 -7.08
N LEU A 148 -8.28 -2.80 -7.97
CA LEU A 148 -8.06 -1.39 -7.76
C LEU A 148 -9.27 -0.62 -8.29
N ALA A 149 -9.97 0.09 -7.42
CA ALA A 149 -11.01 1.05 -7.80
C ALA A 149 -10.43 2.48 -7.75
N PRO A 150 -10.74 3.38 -8.71
CA PRO A 150 -11.76 3.22 -9.75
C PRO A 150 -11.25 2.61 -11.06
N SER A 151 -9.94 2.31 -11.20
CA SER A 151 -9.36 1.82 -12.47
C SER A 151 -9.98 0.51 -12.98
N GLY A 152 -10.54 -0.28 -12.06
CA GLY A 152 -11.08 -1.62 -12.32
C GLY A 152 -9.97 -2.61 -12.68
N SER A 153 -8.71 -2.27 -12.46
CA SER A 153 -7.57 -3.18 -12.68
C SER A 153 -7.59 -4.22 -11.58
N GLY A 154 -7.55 -5.49 -11.95
CA GLY A 154 -7.70 -6.56 -10.97
C GLY A 154 -7.59 -7.92 -11.63
N GLY A 155 -7.78 -8.95 -10.82
CA GLY A 155 -7.79 -10.31 -11.29
C GLY A 155 -8.48 -11.23 -10.29
N TRP A 156 -8.99 -12.32 -10.82
CA TRP A 156 -9.54 -13.42 -10.06
C TRP A 156 -8.57 -14.60 -10.07
N GLN A 157 -8.50 -15.29 -8.94
CA GLN A 157 -7.73 -16.52 -8.79
C GLN A 157 -8.67 -17.60 -8.28
N ARG A 158 -8.84 -18.69 -9.06
CA ARG A 158 -9.66 -19.84 -8.67
C ARG A 158 -9.17 -20.48 -7.38
N ASP A 159 -7.86 -20.69 -7.27
CA ASP A 159 -7.22 -21.16 -6.05
C ASP A 159 -6.76 -19.96 -5.21
N GLY A 160 -7.46 -19.71 -4.11
CA GLY A 160 -7.11 -18.68 -3.14
C GLY A 160 -6.09 -19.12 -2.09
N SER A 161 -5.50 -20.32 -2.20
CA SER A 161 -4.62 -20.88 -1.17
C SER A 161 -3.45 -19.96 -0.82
N ALA A 162 -2.86 -19.29 -1.82
CA ALA A 162 -1.77 -18.33 -1.62
C ALA A 162 -2.14 -17.14 -0.73
N TRP A 163 -3.42 -16.76 -0.71
CA TRP A 163 -3.93 -15.60 0.05
C TRP A 163 -4.19 -15.92 1.52
N ILE A 164 -4.39 -17.20 1.83
CA ILE A 164 -4.71 -17.69 3.18
C ILE A 164 -3.45 -18.27 3.83
N LYS A 165 -2.56 -18.89 3.05
CA LYS A 165 -1.33 -19.50 3.55
C LYS A 165 -0.38 -18.44 4.11
N GLU A 166 -0.08 -18.55 5.39
CA GLU A 166 0.90 -17.68 6.03
C GLU A 166 2.32 -17.93 5.48
N PRO A 167 3.14 -16.89 5.29
CA PRO A 167 4.53 -17.07 4.90
C PRO A 167 5.31 -17.82 5.99
N THR A 168 6.19 -18.74 5.59
CA THR A 168 7.08 -19.41 6.55
C THR A 168 8.11 -18.44 7.14
N PRO A 169 8.78 -18.78 8.25
CA PRO A 169 9.78 -17.91 8.85
C PRO A 169 10.87 -17.43 7.91
N LYS A 170 11.27 -18.28 6.95
CA LYS A 170 12.27 -17.96 5.92
C LYS A 170 11.73 -17.07 4.81
N GLN A 171 10.44 -17.18 4.48
CA GLN A 171 9.83 -16.38 3.43
C GLN A 171 9.61 -14.93 3.88
N GLY A 172 9.01 -14.74 5.06
CA GLY A 172 8.57 -13.44 5.59
C GLY A 172 7.44 -12.78 4.79
N LEU A 173 7.60 -12.66 3.47
CA LEU A 173 6.62 -12.16 2.51
C LEU A 173 6.36 -13.20 1.41
N VAL A 174 5.12 -13.28 0.94
CA VAL A 174 4.74 -14.05 -0.27
C VAL A 174 3.97 -13.14 -1.21
N GLY A 175 4.46 -12.99 -2.45
CA GLY A 175 3.78 -12.18 -3.46
C GLY A 175 2.43 -12.79 -3.86
N LEU A 176 1.38 -11.97 -3.88
CA LEU A 176 0.01 -12.39 -4.21
C LEU A 176 -0.40 -11.90 -5.60
N ILE A 177 -0.23 -10.60 -5.83
CA ILE A 177 -0.53 -9.94 -7.09
C ILE A 177 0.28 -8.66 -7.21
N GLY A 178 0.61 -8.27 -8.43
CA GLY A 178 1.21 -6.98 -8.73
C GLY A 178 0.91 -6.56 -10.14
N GLY A 179 1.37 -5.36 -10.50
CA GLY A 179 1.18 -4.85 -11.84
C GLY A 179 2.11 -3.68 -12.13
N THR A 180 2.25 -3.39 -13.42
CA THR A 180 2.89 -2.18 -13.91
C THR A 180 1.90 -1.38 -14.76
N SER A 181 1.93 -0.07 -14.63
CA SER A 181 1.04 0.82 -15.39
C SER A 181 1.69 2.17 -15.66
N SER A 182 1.33 2.80 -16.78
CA SER A 182 1.68 4.20 -17.04
C SER A 182 0.85 5.13 -16.15
N THR A 183 1.47 6.14 -15.55
CA THR A 183 0.80 7.10 -14.67
C THR A 183 0.66 8.50 -15.27
N SER A 184 1.24 8.74 -16.46
CA SER A 184 1.07 9.99 -17.21
C SER A 184 1.04 9.77 -18.73
N ALA A 185 0.44 10.73 -19.44
CA ALA A 185 0.57 10.92 -20.88
C ALA A 185 0.92 12.40 -21.16
N PRO A 186 1.90 12.71 -22.02
CA PRO A 186 2.88 11.78 -22.58
C PRO A 186 3.86 11.25 -21.52
N LYS A 187 4.24 9.97 -21.62
CA LYS A 187 5.08 9.23 -20.67
C LYS A 187 6.38 9.98 -20.32
N PRO A 188 6.92 9.81 -19.09
CA PRO A 188 7.33 8.46 -18.70
C PRO A 188 7.16 8.10 -17.22
N GLU A 189 6.14 8.57 -16.49
CA GLU A 189 5.97 8.01 -15.14
C GLU A 189 5.33 6.60 -15.23
N SER A 190 6.06 5.59 -14.77
CA SER A 190 5.61 4.21 -14.61
C SER A 190 5.43 3.91 -13.13
N ARG A 191 4.34 3.23 -12.79
CA ARG A 191 4.05 2.69 -11.46
C ARG A 191 4.20 1.19 -11.49
N ILE A 192 4.88 0.65 -10.49
CA ILE A 192 4.95 -0.78 -10.18
C ILE A 192 4.47 -0.97 -8.77
N TRP A 193 3.49 -1.85 -8.59
CA TRP A 193 2.99 -2.15 -7.27
C TRP A 193 2.92 -3.66 -7.06
N MET A 194 3.02 -4.08 -5.81
CA MET A 194 2.90 -5.48 -5.42
C MET A 194 2.21 -5.58 -4.07
N LEU A 195 1.30 -6.54 -3.97
CA LEU A 195 0.66 -6.97 -2.73
C LEU A 195 1.26 -8.29 -2.29
N TYR A 196 1.60 -8.38 -1.00
CA TYR A 196 2.13 -9.56 -0.36
C TYR A 196 1.24 -10.02 0.79
N ARG A 197 1.23 -11.32 1.04
CA ARG A 197 0.94 -11.84 2.39
C ARG A 197 2.18 -11.64 3.24
N ALA A 198 2.01 -11.10 4.44
CA ALA A 198 3.11 -10.77 5.35
C ALA A 198 2.96 -11.54 6.67
N ARG A 199 4.10 -11.92 7.26
CA ARG A 199 4.11 -12.46 8.62
C ARG A 199 3.72 -11.39 9.65
N PRO A 200 3.11 -11.78 10.79
CA PRO A 200 2.64 -10.83 11.80
C PRO A 200 3.74 -9.94 12.40
N GLU A 201 4.99 -10.40 12.48
CA GLU A 201 6.09 -9.57 13.01
C GLU A 201 6.57 -8.47 12.05
N ILE A 202 6.21 -8.52 10.77
CA ILE A 202 6.61 -7.49 9.82
C ILE A 202 5.79 -6.24 10.10
N ALA A 203 6.45 -5.17 10.52
CA ALA A 203 5.83 -3.88 10.79
C ALA A 203 6.08 -2.84 9.68
N ARG A 204 7.11 -3.07 8.86
CA ARG A 204 7.45 -2.19 7.74
C ARG A 204 8.01 -3.00 6.58
N VAL A 205 7.62 -2.60 5.37
CA VAL A 205 8.27 -3.06 4.14
C VAL A 205 8.79 -1.87 3.37
N GLU A 206 9.86 -2.10 2.63
CA GLU A 206 10.35 -1.17 1.62
C GLU A 206 10.62 -1.94 0.34
N SER A 207 10.41 -1.28 -0.78
CA SER A 207 10.71 -1.82 -2.09
C SER A 207 11.48 -0.84 -2.93
N ARG A 208 12.19 -1.35 -3.93
CA ARG A 208 12.72 -0.55 -5.03
C ARG A 208 12.65 -1.35 -6.33
N TYR A 209 12.73 -0.66 -7.45
CA TYR A 209 12.91 -1.31 -8.74
C TYR A 209 14.39 -1.38 -9.10
N VAL A 210 14.73 -2.39 -9.89
CA VAL A 210 16.01 -2.54 -10.57
C VAL A 210 15.69 -2.83 -12.03
N SER A 211 16.17 -2.00 -12.95
CA SER A 211 15.94 -2.16 -14.38
C SER A 211 17.18 -1.76 -15.16
N LYS A 212 17.68 -2.65 -16.02
CA LYS A 212 18.83 -2.40 -16.93
C LYS A 212 20.03 -1.74 -16.22
N GLY A 213 20.40 -2.24 -15.03
CA GLY A 213 21.51 -1.70 -14.23
C GLY A 213 21.19 -0.43 -13.43
N SER A 214 20.06 0.22 -13.69
CA SER A 214 19.55 1.32 -12.87
C SER A 214 18.80 0.80 -11.65
N VAL A 215 19.02 1.44 -10.51
CA VAL A 215 18.40 1.08 -9.23
C VAL A 215 17.61 2.27 -8.71
N GLY A 216 16.32 2.07 -8.48
CA GLY A 216 15.45 3.08 -7.87
C GLY A 216 15.73 3.28 -6.37
N PRO A 217 15.27 4.39 -5.79
CA PRO A 217 15.33 4.59 -4.35
C PRO A 217 14.44 3.57 -3.62
N TRP A 218 14.78 3.24 -2.37
CA TRP A 218 13.88 2.51 -1.49
C TRP A 218 12.66 3.37 -1.17
N GLN A 219 11.47 2.84 -1.46
CA GLN A 219 10.19 3.44 -1.14
C GLN A 219 9.50 2.63 -0.07
N ARG A 220 8.93 3.33 0.91
CA ARG A 220 8.21 2.71 2.02
C ARG A 220 6.86 2.23 1.55
N GLY A 221 6.56 0.96 1.83
CA GLY A 221 5.24 0.39 1.65
C GLY A 221 4.38 0.47 2.90
N TYR A 222 3.23 -0.17 2.83
CA TYR A 222 2.23 -0.23 3.89
C TYR A 222 2.13 -1.66 4.37
N VAL A 223 2.04 -1.87 5.69
CA VAL A 223 1.81 -3.18 6.29
C VAL A 223 0.63 -3.07 7.23
N ASP A 224 -0.34 -3.96 7.06
CA ASP A 224 -1.56 -3.99 7.85
C ASP A 224 -2.25 -5.34 7.73
N SER A 225 -2.76 -5.87 8.83
CA SER A 225 -3.65 -7.04 8.86
C SER A 225 -3.09 -8.28 8.13
N GLY A 226 -1.78 -8.49 8.22
CA GLY A 226 -1.07 -9.60 7.55
C GLY A 226 -0.90 -9.43 6.04
N TYR A 227 -1.09 -8.22 5.52
CA TYR A 227 -0.81 -7.85 4.14
C TYR A 227 0.23 -6.74 4.09
N ALA A 228 1.04 -6.75 3.04
CA ALA A 228 1.95 -5.66 2.74
C ALA A 228 1.76 -5.18 1.30
N TYR A 229 1.69 -3.86 1.11
CA TYR A 229 1.54 -3.24 -0.20
C TYR A 229 2.75 -2.35 -0.48
N THR A 230 3.35 -2.51 -1.64
CA THR A 230 4.45 -1.68 -2.12
C THR A 230 4.06 -1.00 -3.43
N ASP A 231 4.53 0.23 -3.60
CA ASP A 231 4.32 1.06 -4.80
C ASP A 231 5.65 1.74 -5.11
N ASN A 232 6.10 1.62 -6.35
CA ASN A 232 7.33 2.23 -6.85
C ASN A 232 6.99 3.02 -8.10
N ARG A 233 7.40 4.28 -8.13
CA ARG A 233 7.26 5.16 -9.28
C ARG A 233 8.60 5.52 -9.88
N ALA A 234 8.65 5.57 -11.21
CA ALA A 234 9.84 5.96 -11.94
C ALA A 234 9.45 6.81 -13.14
N ASN A 235 10.22 7.85 -13.42
CA ASN A 235 10.12 8.63 -14.65
C ASN A 235 10.85 7.93 -15.81
N ALA A 236 10.53 6.65 -16.03
CA ALA A 236 11.00 5.86 -17.16
C ALA A 236 9.88 4.94 -17.66
N ASP A 237 9.91 4.58 -18.94
CA ASP A 237 9.05 3.50 -19.45
C ASP A 237 9.57 2.15 -18.94
N LEU A 238 8.87 1.58 -17.95
CA LEU A 238 9.28 0.34 -17.32
C LEU A 238 8.43 -0.81 -17.87
N SER A 239 9.06 -1.68 -18.65
CA SER A 239 8.43 -2.94 -19.07
C SER A 239 8.51 -3.95 -17.92
N ALA A 240 7.43 -4.71 -17.71
CA ALA A 240 7.42 -5.77 -16.70
C ALA A 240 8.54 -6.81 -16.93
N SER A 241 8.90 -7.08 -18.18
CA SER A 241 9.95 -8.02 -18.56
C SER A 241 11.38 -7.58 -18.19
N SER A 242 11.62 -6.29 -17.99
CA SER A 242 12.95 -5.75 -17.70
C SER A 242 13.10 -5.28 -16.26
N LEU A 243 12.09 -5.53 -15.43
CA LEU A 243 12.00 -5.01 -14.09
C LEU A 243 12.15 -6.11 -13.05
N ARG A 244 13.13 -5.94 -12.17
CA ARG A 244 13.24 -6.71 -10.94
C ARG A 244 12.82 -5.82 -9.78
N GLN A 245 11.81 -6.24 -9.03
CA GLN A 245 11.53 -5.61 -7.74
C GLN A 245 12.45 -6.20 -6.68
N GLU A 246 12.99 -5.34 -5.82
CA GLU A 246 13.64 -5.74 -4.58
C GLU A 246 12.80 -5.27 -3.41
N VAL A 247 12.75 -6.09 -2.37
CA VAL A 247 11.95 -5.85 -1.17
C VAL A 247 12.83 -6.10 0.03
N ARG A 248 12.54 -5.40 1.13
CA ARG A 248 13.07 -5.68 2.45
C ARG A 248 11.97 -5.48 3.48
N ALA A 249 11.97 -6.33 4.50
CA ALA A 249 10.98 -6.32 5.57
C ALA A 249 11.68 -6.03 6.90
N TYR A 250 10.96 -5.38 7.80
CA TYR A 250 11.45 -4.97 9.10
C TYR A 250 10.44 -5.27 10.19
N ASP A 251 10.94 -5.61 11.37
CA ASP A 251 10.15 -5.68 12.59
C ASP A 251 9.79 -4.29 13.12
N ALA A 252 9.06 -4.24 14.24
CA ALA A 252 8.64 -3.00 14.89
C ALA A 252 9.80 -2.19 15.48
N GLN A 253 10.93 -2.83 15.76
CA GLN A 253 12.15 -2.24 16.31
C GLN A 253 13.08 -1.72 15.19
N GLY A 254 12.75 -1.98 13.92
CA GLY A 254 13.55 -1.63 12.76
C GLY A 254 14.62 -2.66 12.40
N GLY A 255 14.63 -3.82 13.06
CA GLY A 255 15.46 -4.98 12.71
C GLY A 255 15.04 -5.56 11.36
N LEU A 256 16.03 -5.97 10.55
CA LEU A 256 15.78 -6.56 9.25
C LEU A 256 15.30 -8.00 9.41
N ILE A 257 14.16 -8.33 8.80
CA ILE A 257 13.63 -9.69 8.75
C ILE A 257 14.13 -10.34 7.45
N PRO A 258 14.86 -11.48 7.51
CA PRO A 258 15.27 -12.21 6.33
C PRO A 258 14.07 -12.62 5.47
N ILE A 259 14.14 -12.36 4.18
CA ILE A 259 13.13 -12.79 3.20
C ILE A 259 13.80 -13.56 2.06
N GLU A 260 13.58 -14.86 2.02
CA GLU A 260 13.99 -15.70 0.90
C GLU A 260 13.01 -15.51 -0.26
N ARG A 261 13.52 -15.15 -1.45
CA ARG A 261 12.71 -15.16 -2.67
C ARG A 261 12.48 -16.61 -3.07
N LYS A 262 11.22 -16.97 -3.27
CA LYS A 262 10.87 -18.18 -4.02
C LYS A 262 10.89 -17.91 -5.51
#